data_AF-A0A169FG20-F1
#
_entry.id   AF-A0A169FG20-F1
#
_cell.length_a   1.000
_cell.length_b   1.000
_cell.length_c   1.000
_cell.angle_alpha   90.00
_cell.angle_beta   90.00
_cell.angle_gamma   90.00
#
_symmetry.space_group_name_H-M   'P 1'
#
loop_
_entity.id
_entity.type
_entity.pdbx_description
1 polymer ?
#
loop_
_entity_poly.entity_id
_entity_poly.type
_entity_poly.pdbx_seq_one_letter_code
_entity_poly.pdbx_strand_id
1 'polypeptide(L)'
;MHRNHDLYQFFLEKTWDLTEEWYKNVDKEESGGIYTSEDPAVIERVKKQNYEFHKQFSEVFHKEEEAFFRELESWIVKVAQDDEHLRTPLEMILQEFFNTQEQYLNLLEQFVEISQGQYDEKQIALWRRMIIRTIGEVVTWFTEEYNNHSQKRLQAQQALILELSSPVISLTEDIALLPLVGDIDTARAKIMLENTLQQCNKIGVSQLFLDLSGVVMIDTMVAHQLFQLIEALSLIGVKTTISGLRPEIAQTAVQLGLTFDHVSIKSTLSSAIKSANIIAG
;
A
#
# COMPACT_ATOMS: atom_id res chain seq x y z
N MET A 1 -29.60 0.41 -31.46
CA MET A 1 -29.19 -0.58 -30.44
C MET A 1 -27.68 -0.71 -30.54
N HIS A 2 -26.93 -0.77 -29.44
CA HIS A 2 -25.45 -0.70 -29.52
C HIS A 2 -24.85 -2.00 -30.07
N ARG A 3 -25.50 -3.15 -29.83
CA ARG A 3 -25.04 -4.46 -30.30
C ARG A 3 -25.02 -4.60 -31.82
N ASN A 4 -23.93 -5.12 -32.37
CA ASN A 4 -23.74 -5.40 -33.79
C ASN A 4 -22.71 -6.54 -33.97
N HIS A 5 -23.11 -7.61 -34.66
CA HIS A 5 -22.27 -8.80 -34.82
C HIS A 5 -21.05 -8.57 -35.73
N ASP A 6 -21.21 -7.82 -36.81
CA ASP A 6 -20.13 -7.56 -37.76
C ASP A 6 -19.02 -6.71 -37.12
N LEU A 7 -19.39 -5.67 -36.37
CA LEU A 7 -18.46 -4.84 -35.60
C LEU A 7 -17.75 -5.66 -34.51
N TYR A 8 -18.50 -6.51 -33.79
CA TYR A 8 -17.93 -7.42 -32.80
C TYR A 8 -16.89 -8.36 -33.41
N GLN A 9 -17.21 -9.05 -34.52
CA GLN A 9 -16.26 -9.95 -35.19
C GLN A 9 -15.04 -9.18 -35.70
N PHE A 10 -15.25 -8.01 -36.30
CA PHE A 10 -14.16 -7.16 -36.78
C PHE A 10 -13.19 -6.75 -35.65
N PHE A 11 -13.71 -6.35 -34.48
CA PHE A 11 -12.87 -6.03 -33.33
C PHE A 11 -12.16 -7.27 -32.77
N LEU A 12 -12.87 -8.39 -32.67
CA LEU A 12 -12.33 -9.64 -32.13
C LEU A 12 -11.13 -10.16 -32.95
N GLU A 13 -11.22 -10.09 -34.28
CA GLU A 13 -10.14 -10.48 -35.20
C GLU A 13 -8.88 -9.63 -35.06
N LYS A 14 -9.01 -8.39 -34.55
CA LYS A 14 -7.92 -7.41 -34.41
C LYS A 14 -7.29 -7.37 -33.03
N THR A 15 -7.82 -8.12 -32.06
CA THR A 15 -7.41 -8.06 -30.66
C THR A 15 -5.90 -8.26 -30.43
N TRP A 16 -5.25 -9.19 -31.14
CA TRP A 16 -3.80 -9.40 -30.98
C TRP A 16 -2.97 -8.31 -31.68
N ASP A 17 -3.39 -7.87 -32.86
CA ASP A 17 -2.73 -6.78 -33.59
C ASP A 17 -2.74 -5.49 -32.75
N LEU A 18 -3.87 -5.21 -32.09
CA LEU A 18 -4.01 -4.08 -31.16
C LEU A 18 -2.99 -4.14 -30.03
N THR A 19 -2.79 -5.31 -29.40
CA THR A 19 -1.81 -5.51 -28.33
C THR A 19 -0.37 -5.30 -28.79
N GLU A 20 0.00 -5.85 -29.96
CA GLU A 20 1.34 -5.67 -30.52
C GLU A 20 1.63 -4.22 -30.88
N GLU A 21 0.67 -3.55 -31.52
CA GLU A 21 0.77 -2.14 -31.89
C GLU A 21 0.83 -1.24 -30.66
N TRP A 22 -0.04 -1.50 -29.68
CA TRP A 22 -0.06 -0.79 -28.40
C TRP A 22 1.31 -0.88 -27.73
N TYR A 23 1.81 -2.09 -27.48
CA TYR A 23 3.08 -2.29 -26.78
C TYR A 23 4.28 -1.69 -27.52
N LYS A 24 4.23 -1.65 -28.87
CA LYS A 24 5.26 -1.01 -29.69
C LYS A 24 5.29 0.52 -29.51
N ASN A 25 4.12 1.13 -29.25
CA ASN A 25 3.94 2.58 -29.17
C ASN A 25 3.95 3.13 -27.74
N VAL A 26 3.99 2.26 -26.71
CA VAL A 26 4.24 2.64 -25.32
C VAL A 26 5.50 3.50 -25.25
N ASP A 27 5.41 4.64 -24.54
CA ASP A 27 6.56 5.48 -24.28
C ASP A 27 7.52 4.77 -23.31
N LYS A 28 8.72 4.46 -23.78
CA LYS A 28 9.77 3.79 -22.99
C LYS A 28 10.81 4.77 -22.43
N GLU A 29 10.69 6.05 -22.75
CA GLU A 29 11.59 7.09 -22.23
C GLU A 29 11.24 7.48 -20.78
N GLU A 30 9.98 7.32 -20.37
CA GLU A 30 9.57 7.51 -18.99
C GLU A 30 10.13 6.40 -18.09
N SER A 31 10.92 6.76 -17.08
CA SER A 31 11.56 5.78 -16.21
C SER A 31 10.58 5.19 -15.19
N GLY A 32 10.39 3.86 -15.22
CA GLY A 32 9.74 3.10 -14.16
C GLY A 32 8.39 2.49 -14.56
N GLY A 33 7.93 1.55 -13.75
CA GLY A 33 6.67 0.86 -13.95
C GLY A 33 6.73 -0.34 -14.90
N ILE A 34 5.58 -0.99 -15.05
CA ILE A 34 5.44 -2.28 -15.73
C ILE A 34 5.65 -2.18 -17.24
N TYR A 35 5.37 -1.01 -17.84
CA TYR A 35 5.42 -0.77 -19.28
C TYR A 35 6.84 -0.56 -19.83
N THR A 36 7.78 -0.14 -18.98
CA THR A 36 9.17 0.13 -19.34
C THR A 36 10.13 -1.01 -18.96
N SER A 37 9.58 -2.12 -18.43
CA SER A 37 10.36 -3.30 -18.07
C SER A 37 11.03 -3.96 -19.28
N GLU A 38 12.29 -4.34 -19.11
CA GLU A 38 13.05 -5.14 -20.09
C GLU A 38 12.95 -6.66 -19.81
N ASP A 39 12.32 -7.08 -18.71
CA ASP A 39 12.15 -8.50 -18.37
C ASP A 39 11.13 -9.15 -19.34
N PRO A 40 11.54 -10.14 -20.16
CA PRO A 40 10.66 -10.81 -21.11
C PRO A 40 9.39 -11.39 -20.48
N ALA A 41 9.46 -11.89 -19.24
CA ALA A 41 8.31 -12.46 -18.55
C ALA A 41 7.30 -11.37 -18.13
N VAL A 42 7.79 -10.18 -17.76
CA VAL A 42 6.93 -9.01 -17.47
C VAL A 42 6.27 -8.52 -18.74
N ILE A 43 7.04 -8.40 -19.83
CA ILE A 43 6.54 -7.98 -21.14
C ILE A 43 5.43 -8.93 -21.62
N GLU A 44 5.66 -10.23 -21.58
CA GLU A 44 4.67 -11.25 -21.98
C GLU A 44 3.39 -11.14 -21.12
N ARG A 45 3.54 -10.96 -19.81
CA ARG A 45 2.40 -10.81 -18.89
C ARG A 45 1.57 -9.57 -19.20
N VAL A 46 2.22 -8.42 -19.41
CA VAL A 46 1.56 -7.14 -19.75
C VAL A 46 0.78 -7.27 -21.05
N LYS A 47 1.42 -7.80 -22.09
CA LYS A 47 0.78 -8.03 -23.39
C LYS A 47 -0.39 -9.00 -23.26
N LYS A 48 -0.26 -10.05 -22.44
CA LYS A 48 -1.37 -10.97 -22.16
C LYS A 48 -2.52 -10.28 -21.43
N GLN A 49 -2.26 -9.43 -20.44
CA GLN A 49 -3.31 -8.67 -19.74
C GLN A 49 -4.05 -7.73 -20.69
N ASN A 50 -3.32 -6.99 -21.52
CA ASN A 50 -3.89 -6.11 -22.55
C ASN A 50 -4.68 -6.92 -23.61
N TYR A 51 -4.16 -8.05 -24.08
CA TYR A 51 -4.89 -8.93 -25.00
C TYR A 51 -6.18 -9.49 -24.39
N GLU A 52 -6.13 -9.94 -23.12
CA GLU A 52 -7.31 -10.37 -22.37
C GLU A 52 -8.37 -9.25 -22.28
N PHE A 53 -7.94 -8.00 -22.07
CA PHE A 53 -8.82 -6.84 -22.13
C PHE A 53 -9.47 -6.69 -23.49
N HIS A 54 -8.71 -6.73 -24.58
CA HIS A 54 -9.27 -6.54 -25.91
C HIS A 54 -10.32 -7.59 -26.28
N LYS A 55 -10.09 -8.85 -25.90
CA LYS A 55 -11.08 -9.92 -26.08
C LYS A 55 -12.37 -9.65 -25.32
N GLN A 56 -12.26 -9.22 -24.05
CA GLN A 56 -13.44 -8.93 -23.24
C GLN A 56 -14.15 -7.66 -23.73
N PHE A 57 -13.41 -6.58 -23.98
CA PHE A 57 -13.94 -5.31 -24.44
C PHE A 57 -14.76 -5.45 -25.72
N SER A 58 -14.31 -6.27 -26.67
CA SER A 58 -15.05 -6.53 -27.93
C SER A 58 -16.48 -7.02 -27.68
N GLU A 59 -16.72 -7.76 -26.58
CA GLU A 59 -18.05 -8.26 -26.20
C GLU A 59 -19.07 -7.15 -25.89
N VAL A 60 -18.64 -5.90 -25.70
CA VAL A 60 -19.55 -4.75 -25.52
C VAL A 60 -20.53 -4.58 -26.70
N PHE A 61 -20.15 -5.04 -27.90
CA PHE A 61 -21.01 -5.01 -29.08
C PHE A 61 -21.79 -6.31 -29.31
N HIS A 62 -21.64 -7.31 -28.44
CA HIS A 62 -22.32 -8.60 -28.54
C HIS A 62 -23.28 -8.87 -27.37
N LYS A 63 -22.89 -8.48 -26.16
CA LYS A 63 -23.60 -8.74 -24.90
C LYS A 63 -24.45 -7.56 -24.44
N GLU A 64 -25.40 -7.84 -23.58
CA GLU A 64 -26.09 -6.80 -22.81
C GLU A 64 -25.13 -6.16 -21.80
N GLU A 65 -25.29 -4.86 -21.57
CA GLU A 65 -24.37 -4.00 -20.81
C GLU A 65 -24.06 -4.57 -19.41
N GLU A 66 -25.09 -4.93 -18.64
CA GLU A 66 -24.89 -5.51 -17.31
C GLU A 66 -24.14 -6.86 -17.33
N ALA A 67 -24.39 -7.69 -18.34
CA ALA A 67 -23.72 -8.98 -18.46
C ALA A 67 -22.25 -8.80 -18.84
N PHE A 68 -21.96 -7.84 -19.72
CA PHE A 68 -20.61 -7.46 -20.10
C PHE A 68 -19.79 -6.99 -18.89
N PHE A 69 -20.30 -6.04 -18.09
CA PHE A 69 -19.55 -5.51 -16.94
C PHE A 69 -19.32 -6.54 -15.84
N ARG A 70 -20.26 -7.45 -15.60
CA ARG A 70 -20.06 -8.57 -14.64
C ARG A 70 -18.91 -9.49 -15.03
N GLU A 71 -18.67 -9.69 -16.32
CA GLU A 71 -17.55 -10.53 -16.77
C GLU A 71 -16.22 -9.78 -16.72
N LEU A 72 -16.25 -8.49 -17.09
CA LEU A 72 -15.08 -7.61 -17.09
C LEU A 72 -14.53 -7.33 -15.69
N GLU A 73 -15.39 -7.37 -14.66
CA GLU A 73 -15.04 -7.23 -13.25
C GLU A 73 -13.80 -8.04 -12.88
N SER A 74 -13.79 -9.32 -13.25
CA SER A 74 -12.70 -10.24 -12.88
C SER A 74 -11.35 -9.80 -13.44
N TRP A 75 -11.33 -9.20 -14.63
CA TRP A 75 -10.13 -8.66 -15.24
C TRP A 75 -9.70 -7.37 -14.56
N ILE A 76 -10.64 -6.43 -14.32
CA ILE A 76 -10.36 -5.14 -13.67
C ILE A 76 -9.72 -5.36 -12.31
N VAL A 77 -10.35 -6.19 -11.47
CA VAL A 77 -9.87 -6.51 -10.12
C VAL A 77 -8.49 -7.16 -10.17
N LYS A 78 -8.28 -8.14 -11.07
CA LYS A 78 -7.00 -8.83 -11.22
C LYS A 78 -5.86 -7.88 -11.61
N VAL A 79 -6.09 -6.96 -12.54
CA VAL A 79 -5.06 -6.03 -13.02
C VAL A 79 -4.82 -4.90 -12.01
N ALA A 80 -5.87 -4.38 -11.38
CA ALA A 80 -5.74 -3.34 -10.35
C ALA A 80 -4.97 -3.81 -9.10
N GLN A 81 -4.97 -5.12 -8.82
CA GLN A 81 -4.26 -5.74 -7.71
C GLN A 81 -2.88 -6.30 -8.07
N ASP A 82 -2.47 -6.21 -9.34
CA ASP A 82 -1.18 -6.72 -9.79
C ASP A 82 -0.03 -5.92 -9.17
N ASP A 83 0.94 -6.62 -8.58
CA ASP A 83 2.04 -6.00 -7.81
C ASP A 83 2.89 -5.02 -8.63
N GLU A 84 2.99 -5.25 -9.94
CA GLU A 84 3.81 -4.45 -10.84
C GLU A 84 3.03 -3.22 -11.33
N HIS A 85 1.71 -3.35 -11.54
CA HIS A 85 0.83 -2.19 -11.69
C HIS A 85 0.83 -1.32 -10.42
N LEU A 86 0.75 -1.92 -9.22
CA LEU A 86 0.82 -1.19 -7.94
C LEU A 86 2.17 -0.48 -7.69
N ARG A 87 3.21 -0.80 -8.48
CA ARG A 87 4.51 -0.09 -8.48
C ARG A 87 4.64 0.91 -9.62
N THR A 88 3.67 0.94 -10.53
CA THR A 88 3.64 1.83 -11.69
C THR A 88 2.90 3.11 -11.32
N PRO A 89 3.42 4.30 -11.68
CA PRO A 89 2.67 5.55 -11.51
C PRO A 89 1.30 5.48 -12.17
N LEU A 90 0.25 5.89 -11.46
CA LEU A 90 -1.14 5.73 -11.91
C LEU A 90 -1.39 6.48 -13.22
N GLU A 91 -0.79 7.66 -13.38
CA GLU A 91 -0.85 8.48 -14.58
C GLU A 91 -0.39 7.73 -15.84
N MET A 92 0.64 6.88 -15.74
CA MET A 92 1.12 6.06 -16.87
C MET A 92 0.08 5.00 -17.24
N ILE A 93 -0.53 4.35 -16.24
CA ILE A 93 -1.59 3.35 -16.49
C ILE A 93 -2.80 4.01 -17.14
N LEU A 94 -3.20 5.20 -16.67
CA LEU A 94 -4.31 5.96 -17.25
C LEU A 94 -4.02 6.38 -18.70
N GLN A 95 -2.79 6.78 -18.99
CA GLN A 95 -2.36 7.09 -20.35
C GLN A 95 -2.53 5.88 -21.27
N GLU A 96 -2.17 4.67 -20.82
CA GLU A 96 -2.33 3.47 -21.63
C GLU A 96 -3.80 3.07 -21.84
N PHE A 97 -4.69 3.34 -20.89
CA PHE A 97 -6.14 3.21 -21.12
C PHE A 97 -6.65 4.18 -22.18
N PHE A 98 -6.17 5.43 -22.18
CA PHE A 98 -6.57 6.42 -23.19
C PHE A 98 -5.96 6.13 -24.57
N ASN A 99 -4.72 5.63 -24.63
CA ASN A 99 -4.12 5.12 -25.87
C ASN A 99 -4.98 3.98 -26.44
N THR A 100 -5.42 3.05 -25.58
CA THR A 100 -6.32 1.96 -25.96
C THR A 100 -7.66 2.47 -26.46
N GLN A 101 -8.23 3.52 -25.83
CA GLN A 101 -9.45 4.16 -26.31
C GLN A 101 -9.29 4.69 -27.73
N GLU A 102 -8.18 5.38 -28.00
CA GLU A 102 -7.88 5.94 -29.32
C GLU A 102 -7.72 4.83 -30.37
N GLN A 103 -7.07 3.71 -30.04
CA GLN A 103 -7.00 2.55 -30.92
C GLN A 103 -8.38 2.04 -31.32
N TYR A 104 -9.33 1.95 -30.38
CA TYR A 104 -10.69 1.51 -30.69
C TYR A 104 -11.48 2.53 -31.51
N LEU A 105 -11.27 3.82 -31.29
CA LEU A 105 -11.89 4.88 -32.10
C LEU A 105 -11.38 4.83 -33.55
N ASN A 106 -10.07 4.67 -33.74
CA ASN A 106 -9.48 4.48 -35.06
C ASN A 106 -9.96 3.18 -35.72
N LEU A 107 -10.10 2.11 -34.96
CA LEU A 107 -10.60 0.84 -35.48
C LEU A 107 -12.08 0.92 -35.89
N LEU A 108 -12.89 1.68 -35.16
CA LEU A 108 -14.27 1.97 -35.55
C LEU A 108 -14.32 2.74 -36.88
N GLU A 109 -13.42 3.71 -37.08
CA GLU A 109 -13.34 4.47 -38.34
C GLU A 109 -12.97 3.57 -39.52
N GLN A 110 -11.99 2.67 -39.35
CA GLN A 110 -11.64 1.66 -40.36
C GLN A 110 -12.82 0.74 -40.70
N PHE A 111 -13.56 0.28 -39.69
CA PHE A 111 -14.75 -0.55 -39.91
C PHE A 111 -15.81 0.19 -40.75
N VAL A 112 -16.06 1.46 -40.44
CA VAL A 112 -17.03 2.29 -41.15
C VAL A 112 -16.64 2.49 -42.62
N GLU A 113 -15.35 2.72 -42.89
CA GLU A 113 -14.84 2.85 -44.26
C GLU A 113 -15.04 1.57 -45.08
N ILE A 114 -14.71 0.41 -44.51
CA ILE A 114 -14.86 -0.89 -45.17
C ILE A 114 -16.34 -1.25 -45.38
N SER A 115 -17.21 -0.78 -44.49
CA SER A 115 -18.66 -1.01 -44.57
C SER A 115 -19.37 -0.18 -45.65
N GLN A 116 -18.66 0.71 -46.38
CA GLN A 116 -19.17 1.45 -47.54
C GLN A 116 -20.55 2.11 -47.37
N GLY A 117 -20.81 2.71 -46.20
CA GLY A 117 -22.08 3.40 -45.92
C GLY A 117 -23.25 2.49 -45.57
N GLN A 118 -23.01 1.22 -45.22
CA GLN A 118 -24.03 0.28 -44.71
C GLN A 118 -24.73 0.79 -43.43
N TYR A 119 -24.08 1.66 -42.66
CA TYR A 119 -24.56 2.16 -41.38
C TYR A 119 -24.76 3.67 -41.41
N ASP A 120 -25.83 4.15 -40.76
CA ASP A 120 -26.12 5.58 -40.66
C ASP A 120 -25.26 6.29 -39.58
N GLU A 121 -25.17 7.61 -39.66
CA GLU A 121 -24.40 8.43 -38.73
C GLU A 121 -24.85 8.26 -37.26
N LYS A 122 -26.14 7.98 -37.01
CA LYS A 122 -26.66 7.82 -35.64
C LYS A 122 -26.15 6.53 -35.02
N GLN A 123 -26.09 5.45 -35.79
CA GLN A 123 -25.56 4.16 -35.34
C GLN A 123 -24.05 4.25 -35.10
N ILE A 124 -23.30 4.92 -35.97
CA ILE A 124 -21.87 5.15 -35.80
C ILE A 124 -21.60 6.00 -34.55
N ALA A 125 -22.37 7.07 -34.35
CA ALA A 125 -22.27 7.89 -33.15
C ALA A 125 -22.62 7.12 -31.88
N LEU A 126 -23.57 6.19 -31.94
CA LEU A 126 -23.91 5.29 -30.82
C LEU A 126 -22.72 4.41 -30.45
N TRP A 127 -22.06 3.77 -31.42
CA TRP A 127 -20.88 2.94 -31.17
C TRP A 127 -19.71 3.75 -30.61
N ARG A 128 -19.45 4.93 -31.18
CA ARG A 128 -18.42 5.85 -30.68
C ARG A 128 -18.65 6.21 -29.20
N ARG A 129 -19.88 6.58 -28.85
CA ARG A 129 -20.26 6.86 -27.45
C ARG A 129 -20.10 5.63 -26.57
N MET A 130 -20.40 4.44 -27.10
CA MET A 130 -20.27 3.20 -26.34
C MET A 130 -18.81 2.92 -25.98
N ILE A 131 -17.88 3.06 -26.93
CA ILE A 131 -16.44 2.91 -26.68
C ILE A 131 -15.97 3.87 -25.57
N ILE A 132 -16.25 5.17 -25.74
CA ILE A 132 -15.81 6.21 -24.79
C ILE A 132 -16.39 5.96 -23.40
N ARG A 133 -17.69 5.65 -23.32
CA ARG A 133 -18.35 5.38 -22.04
C ARG A 133 -17.78 4.13 -21.37
N THR A 134 -17.60 3.03 -22.10
CA THR A 134 -17.06 1.79 -21.54
C THR A 134 -15.64 1.97 -21.03
N ILE A 135 -14.75 2.63 -21.79
CA ILE A 135 -13.41 2.94 -21.29
C ILE A 135 -13.47 3.83 -20.05
N GLY A 136 -14.34 4.85 -20.03
CA GLY A 136 -14.52 5.70 -18.85
C GLY A 136 -14.95 4.93 -17.59
N GLU A 137 -15.87 3.97 -17.75
CA GLU A 137 -16.32 3.10 -16.66
C GLU A 137 -15.22 2.14 -16.20
N VAL A 138 -14.45 1.55 -17.13
CA VAL A 138 -13.27 0.72 -16.82
C VAL A 138 -12.22 1.51 -16.06
N VAL A 139 -11.87 2.71 -16.54
CA VAL A 139 -10.87 3.59 -15.91
C VAL A 139 -11.29 3.97 -14.50
N THR A 140 -12.57 4.32 -14.31
CA THR A 140 -13.10 4.69 -12.99
C THR A 140 -13.01 3.51 -12.03
N TRP A 141 -13.50 2.33 -12.44
CA TRP A 141 -13.47 1.14 -11.59
C TRP A 141 -12.04 0.68 -11.29
N PHE A 142 -11.19 0.62 -12.31
CA PHE A 142 -9.77 0.31 -12.13
C PHE A 142 -9.12 1.26 -11.11
N THR A 143 -9.38 2.55 -11.22
CA THR A 143 -8.79 3.57 -10.34
C THR A 143 -9.29 3.42 -8.91
N GLU A 144 -10.56 3.09 -8.70
CA GLU A 144 -11.12 2.81 -7.38
C GLU A 144 -10.46 1.58 -6.73
N GLU A 145 -10.36 0.46 -7.47
CA GLU A 145 -9.72 -0.76 -6.98
C GLU A 145 -8.23 -0.56 -6.71
N TYR A 146 -7.52 0.10 -7.62
CA TYR A 146 -6.10 0.43 -7.49
C TYR A 146 -5.84 1.27 -6.25
N ASN A 147 -6.61 2.34 -6.04
CA ASN A 147 -6.46 3.22 -4.89
C ASN A 147 -6.78 2.50 -3.59
N ASN A 148 -7.85 1.70 -3.55
CA ASN A 148 -8.20 0.90 -2.38
C ASN A 148 -7.07 -0.07 -2.01
N HIS A 149 -6.46 -0.75 -2.98
CA HIS A 149 -5.37 -1.68 -2.75
C HIS A 149 -4.06 -0.98 -2.36
N SER A 150 -3.72 0.12 -3.04
CA SER A 150 -2.57 0.94 -2.71
C SER A 150 -2.65 1.50 -1.29
N GLN A 151 -3.82 2.02 -0.88
CA GLN A 151 -4.05 2.49 0.48
C GLN A 151 -3.94 1.38 1.51
N LYS A 152 -4.56 0.21 1.27
CA LYS A 152 -4.42 -0.95 2.16
C LYS A 152 -2.96 -1.36 2.34
N ARG A 153 -2.19 -1.38 1.25
CA ARG A 153 -0.75 -1.70 1.29
C ARG A 153 0.03 -0.68 2.10
N LEU A 154 -0.23 0.62 1.89
CA LEU A 154 0.41 1.69 2.65
C LEU A 154 0.08 1.58 4.14
N GLN A 155 -1.17 1.34 4.50
CA GLN A 155 -1.60 1.14 5.89
C GLN A 155 -0.94 -0.09 6.51
N ALA A 156 -0.88 -1.22 5.79
CA ALA A 156 -0.20 -2.42 6.27
C ALA A 156 1.30 -2.19 6.49
N GLN A 157 1.96 -1.46 5.58
CA GLN A 157 3.36 -1.06 5.72
C GLN A 157 3.58 -0.14 6.91
N GLN A 158 2.71 0.85 7.12
CA GLN A 158 2.76 1.74 8.29
C GLN A 158 2.55 0.96 9.60
N ALA A 159 1.58 0.04 9.63
CA ALA A 159 1.34 -0.81 10.79
C ALA A 159 2.56 -1.69 11.10
N LEU A 160 3.17 -2.29 10.08
CA LEU A 160 4.40 -3.08 10.23
C LEU A 160 5.56 -2.23 10.74
N ILE A 161 5.75 -1.02 10.21
CA ILE A 161 6.78 -0.08 10.71
C ILE A 161 6.54 0.21 12.19
N LEU A 162 5.30 0.46 12.59
CA LEU A 162 4.97 0.73 14.00
C LEU A 162 5.23 -0.48 14.89
N GLU A 163 4.86 -1.68 14.46
CA GLU A 163 5.17 -2.94 15.15
C GLU A 163 6.68 -3.16 15.32
N LEU A 164 7.45 -2.89 14.28
CA LEU A 164 8.92 -3.02 14.29
C LEU A 164 9.64 -1.86 15.00
N SER A 165 8.97 -0.73 15.27
CA SER A 165 9.63 0.48 15.77
C SER A 165 9.90 0.50 17.28
N SER A 166 9.31 -0.45 18.02
CA SER A 166 9.47 -0.60 19.48
C SER A 166 9.28 -2.06 19.95
N PRO A 167 10.10 -3.01 19.48
CA PRO A 167 9.98 -4.39 19.90
C PRO A 167 10.53 -4.55 21.33
N VAL A 168 9.78 -5.25 22.19
CA VAL A 168 10.31 -5.78 23.45
C VAL A 168 11.22 -6.96 23.13
N ILE A 169 12.51 -6.78 23.33
CA ILE A 169 13.57 -7.76 23.05
C ILE A 169 13.89 -8.51 24.34
N SER A 170 13.65 -9.83 24.39
CA SER A 170 14.07 -10.67 25.51
C SER A 170 15.59 -10.73 25.63
N LEU A 171 16.12 -10.41 26.81
CA LEU A 171 17.54 -10.59 27.15
C LEU A 171 17.76 -11.91 27.90
N THR A 172 16.83 -12.25 28.79
CA THR A 172 16.76 -13.52 29.54
C THR A 172 15.29 -13.98 29.59
N GLU A 173 15.00 -15.08 30.30
CA GLU A 173 13.63 -15.56 30.50
C GLU A 173 12.75 -14.53 31.26
N ASP A 174 13.35 -13.74 32.15
CA ASP A 174 12.67 -12.83 33.07
C ASP A 174 12.96 -11.34 32.82
N ILE A 175 13.88 -11.02 31.90
CA ILE A 175 14.32 -9.64 31.62
C ILE A 175 14.22 -9.34 30.11
N ALA A 176 13.65 -8.19 29.79
CA ALA A 176 13.61 -7.67 28.41
C ALA A 176 14.11 -6.22 28.30
N LEU A 177 14.30 -5.79 27.06
CA LEU A 177 14.70 -4.45 26.66
C LEU A 177 13.67 -3.88 25.67
N LEU A 178 13.22 -2.66 25.93
CA LEU A 178 12.48 -1.83 25.00
C LEU A 178 13.35 -0.65 24.56
N PRO A 179 13.99 -0.70 23.38
CA PRO A 179 14.74 0.41 22.85
C PRO A 179 13.81 1.41 22.16
N LEU A 180 13.87 2.69 22.55
CA LEU A 180 13.14 3.76 21.87
C LEU A 180 14.09 4.57 20.99
N VAL A 181 13.78 4.66 19.70
CA VAL A 181 14.63 5.32 18.69
C VAL A 181 13.83 6.32 17.86
N GLY A 182 14.44 7.49 17.62
CA GLY A 182 13.89 8.55 16.79
C GLY A 182 12.93 9.46 17.54
N ASP A 183 12.18 10.26 16.78
CA ASP A 183 11.13 11.11 17.36
C ASP A 183 9.91 10.26 17.74
N ILE A 184 9.36 10.54 18.91
CA ILE A 184 8.16 9.89 19.41
C ILE A 184 7.06 10.94 19.41
N ASP A 185 6.00 10.72 18.64
CA ASP A 185 4.78 11.51 18.70
C ASP A 185 3.71 10.80 19.55
N THR A 186 2.58 11.47 19.73
CA THR A 186 1.47 10.96 20.55
C THR A 186 0.84 9.68 20.01
N ALA A 187 0.73 9.53 18.68
CA ALA A 187 0.17 8.33 18.07
C ALA A 187 1.08 7.12 18.29
N ARG A 188 2.39 7.30 18.07
CA ARG A 188 3.42 6.28 18.29
C ARG A 188 3.51 5.90 19.76
N ALA A 189 3.47 6.87 20.69
CA ALA A 189 3.51 6.61 22.13
C ALA A 189 2.35 5.73 22.61
N LYS A 190 1.13 5.95 22.10
CA LYS A 190 -0.05 5.13 22.44
C LYS A 190 0.10 3.68 21.96
N ILE A 191 0.56 3.49 20.72
CA ILE A 191 0.79 2.16 20.15
C ILE A 191 1.91 1.43 20.91
N MET A 192 2.99 2.15 21.25
CA MET A 192 4.07 1.62 22.09
C MET A 192 3.54 1.14 23.46
N LEU A 193 2.69 1.93 24.12
CA LEU A 193 2.09 1.57 25.40
C LEU A 193 1.34 0.23 25.31
N GLU A 194 0.40 0.12 24.37
CA GLU A 194 -0.44 -1.07 24.19
C GLU A 194 0.41 -2.30 23.81
N ASN A 195 1.32 -2.16 22.84
CA ASN A 195 2.16 -3.27 22.38
C ASN A 195 3.15 -3.74 23.45
N THR A 196 3.77 -2.83 24.19
CA THR A 196 4.75 -3.18 25.23
C THR A 196 4.09 -4.00 26.33
N LEU A 197 2.91 -3.57 26.81
CA LEU A 197 2.19 -4.30 27.85
C LEU A 197 1.81 -5.71 27.39
N GLN A 198 1.31 -5.85 26.16
CA GLN A 198 0.98 -7.15 25.57
C GLN A 198 2.21 -8.05 25.41
N GLN A 199 3.32 -7.51 24.91
CA GLN A 199 4.56 -8.26 24.71
C GLN A 199 5.18 -8.69 26.04
N CYS A 200 5.27 -7.81 27.04
CA CYS A 200 5.78 -8.15 28.36
C CYS A 200 4.96 -9.27 29.01
N ASN A 201 3.62 -9.19 28.94
CA ASN A 201 2.72 -10.23 29.46
C ASN A 201 2.88 -11.57 28.71
N LYS A 202 3.01 -11.52 27.37
CA LYS A 202 3.18 -12.72 26.53
C LYS A 202 4.51 -13.43 26.80
N ILE A 203 5.60 -12.66 26.98
CA ILE A 203 6.93 -13.20 27.26
C ILE A 203 7.03 -13.67 28.72
N GLY A 204 6.30 -13.02 29.64
CA GLY A 204 6.32 -13.34 31.07
C GLY A 204 7.49 -12.70 31.82
N VAL A 205 7.97 -11.54 31.38
CA VAL A 205 9.11 -10.87 32.03
C VAL A 205 8.70 -10.20 33.34
N SER A 206 9.65 -10.13 34.28
CA SER A 206 9.48 -9.43 35.56
C SER A 206 10.25 -8.10 35.61
N GLN A 207 11.15 -7.87 34.66
CA GLN A 207 11.98 -6.68 34.55
C GLN A 207 12.04 -6.20 33.10
N LEU A 208 11.88 -4.89 32.88
CA LEU A 208 12.01 -4.25 31.58
C LEU A 208 13.04 -3.11 31.65
N PHE A 209 14.02 -3.12 30.76
CA PHE A 209 14.86 -1.95 30.49
C PHE A 209 14.20 -1.08 29.43
N LEU A 210 13.96 0.19 29.75
CA LEU A 210 13.48 1.18 28.81
C LEU A 210 14.67 2.06 28.39
N ASP A 211 15.18 1.89 27.17
CA ASP A 211 16.32 2.67 26.70
C ASP A 211 15.88 3.87 25.87
N LEU A 212 16.16 5.07 26.40
CA LEU A 212 15.83 6.36 25.79
C LEU A 212 17.03 7.00 25.08
N SER A 213 18.16 6.29 24.98
CA SER A 213 19.40 6.83 24.41
C SER A 213 19.24 7.33 22.96
N GLY A 214 18.38 6.66 22.19
CA GLY A 214 18.06 6.97 20.80
C GLY A 214 16.96 8.01 20.60
N VAL A 215 16.38 8.55 21.68
CA VAL A 215 15.34 9.59 21.62
C VAL A 215 15.98 10.97 21.66
N VAL A 216 15.64 11.81 20.67
CA VAL A 216 16.24 13.15 20.52
C VAL A 216 15.43 14.19 21.29
N MET A 217 14.11 14.19 21.12
CA MET A 217 13.18 15.06 21.85
C MET A 217 11.92 14.30 22.26
N ILE A 218 11.35 14.72 23.38
CA ILE A 218 10.08 14.22 23.92
C ILE A 218 9.23 15.44 24.21
N ASP A 219 8.03 15.49 23.63
CA ASP A 219 7.05 16.50 24.00
C ASP A 219 6.37 16.18 25.34
N THR A 220 5.66 17.15 25.89
CA THR A 220 4.97 17.03 27.18
C THR A 220 3.94 15.89 27.22
N MET A 221 3.26 15.62 26.10
CA MET A 221 2.24 14.56 26.01
C MET A 221 2.87 13.17 25.96
N VAL A 222 3.96 13.02 25.22
CA VAL A 222 4.72 11.78 25.09
C VAL A 222 5.39 11.44 26.42
N ALA A 223 5.94 12.43 27.13
CA ALA A 223 6.42 12.23 28.49
C ALA A 223 5.31 11.60 29.33
N HIS A 224 4.12 12.21 29.40
CA HIS A 224 2.99 11.67 30.15
C HIS A 224 2.61 10.22 29.76
N GLN A 225 2.60 9.89 28.46
CA GLN A 225 2.34 8.53 27.98
C GLN A 225 3.41 7.52 28.44
N LEU A 226 4.69 7.90 28.46
CA LEU A 226 5.77 7.02 28.96
C LEU A 226 5.60 6.73 30.46
N PHE A 227 5.14 7.70 31.25
CA PHE A 227 4.85 7.44 32.67
C PHE A 227 3.66 6.51 32.86
N GLN A 228 2.59 6.70 32.08
CA GLN A 228 1.46 5.76 32.07
C GLN A 228 1.91 4.34 31.73
N LEU A 229 2.86 4.16 30.81
CA LEU A 229 3.46 2.86 30.51
C LEU A 229 4.16 2.27 31.72
N ILE A 230 4.99 3.05 32.41
CA ILE A 230 5.73 2.58 33.58
C ILE A 230 4.78 2.18 34.71
N GLU A 231 3.72 2.95 34.96
CA GLU A 231 2.70 2.63 35.95
C GLU A 231 1.93 1.35 35.57
N ALA A 232 1.49 1.24 34.32
CA ALA A 232 0.79 0.06 33.83
C ALA A 232 1.64 -1.21 33.91
N LEU A 233 2.95 -1.12 33.59
CA LEU A 233 3.91 -2.20 33.75
C LEU A 233 4.04 -2.63 35.22
N SER A 234 4.14 -1.66 36.14
CA SER A 234 4.20 -1.93 37.58
C SER A 234 2.96 -2.69 38.08
N LEU A 235 1.78 -2.31 37.61
CA LEU A 235 0.51 -2.97 37.97
C LEU A 235 0.44 -4.44 37.52
N ILE A 236 1.11 -4.80 36.42
CA ILE A 236 1.21 -6.19 35.94
C ILE A 236 2.45 -6.93 36.48
N GLY A 237 3.17 -6.33 37.44
CA GLY A 237 4.32 -6.96 38.10
C GLY A 237 5.64 -6.84 37.35
N VAL A 238 5.73 -5.98 36.34
CA VAL A 238 6.96 -5.71 35.57
C VAL A 238 7.66 -4.49 36.16
N LYS A 239 8.87 -4.68 36.67
CA LYS A 239 9.72 -3.60 37.20
C LYS A 239 10.49 -2.93 36.06
N THR A 240 10.36 -1.60 35.95
CA THR A 240 11.01 -0.84 34.88
C THR A 240 12.30 -0.18 35.35
N THR A 241 13.33 -0.21 34.51
CA THR A 241 14.56 0.56 34.68
C THR A 241 14.82 1.39 33.44
N ILE A 242 14.92 2.71 33.60
CA ILE A 242 15.16 3.64 32.50
C ILE A 242 16.67 3.81 32.29
N SER A 243 17.12 3.75 31.04
CA SER A 243 18.47 4.13 30.63
C SER A 243 18.48 5.25 29.59
N GLY A 244 19.60 5.98 29.51
CA GLY A 244 19.79 6.98 28.44
C GLY A 244 18.90 8.22 28.56
N LEU A 245 18.37 8.51 29.75
CA LEU A 245 17.54 9.70 30.00
C LEU A 245 18.39 10.97 29.84
N ARG A 246 18.03 11.80 28.85
CA ARG A 246 18.69 13.09 28.61
C ARG A 246 18.26 14.14 29.65
N PRO A 247 19.13 15.12 30.01
CA PRO A 247 18.80 16.16 31.00
C PRO A 247 17.52 16.93 30.68
N GLU A 248 17.25 17.21 29.41
CA GLU A 248 16.08 17.97 28.96
C GLU A 248 14.78 17.20 29.28
N ILE A 249 14.78 15.87 29.07
CA ILE A 249 13.64 15.00 29.37
C ILE A 249 13.41 14.94 30.90
N ALA A 250 14.49 14.85 31.68
CA ALA A 250 14.39 14.87 33.13
C ALA A 250 13.79 16.19 33.66
N GLN A 251 14.14 17.33 33.06
CA GLN A 251 13.55 18.63 33.41
C GLN A 251 12.04 18.68 33.11
N THR A 252 11.62 18.19 31.94
CA THR A 252 10.19 18.11 31.57
C THR A 252 9.41 17.23 32.55
N ALA A 253 9.96 16.08 32.95
CA ALA A 253 9.32 15.21 33.94
C ALA A 253 9.10 15.91 35.29
N VAL A 254 10.11 16.65 35.77
CA VAL A 254 10.00 17.44 37.01
C VAL A 254 8.97 18.56 36.89
N GLN A 255 8.94 19.27 35.75
CA GLN A 255 7.94 20.33 35.49
C GLN A 255 6.50 19.79 35.50
N LEU A 256 6.30 18.55 35.06
CA LEU A 256 5.01 17.88 35.06
C LEU A 256 4.61 17.28 36.41
N GLY A 257 5.48 17.35 37.42
CA GLY A 257 5.23 16.81 38.75
C GLY A 257 5.25 15.27 38.79
N LEU A 258 5.93 14.64 37.83
CA LEU A 258 6.02 13.18 37.73
C LEU A 258 7.07 12.66 38.72
N THR A 259 6.73 11.64 39.51
CA THR A 259 7.63 11.05 40.50
C THR A 259 8.24 9.75 39.99
N PHE A 260 9.51 9.51 40.32
CA PHE A 260 10.27 8.33 39.91
C PHE A 260 10.55 7.38 41.08
N ASP A 261 9.79 7.47 42.17
CA ASP A 261 10.07 6.79 43.44
C ASP A 261 10.10 5.26 43.32
N HIS A 262 9.49 4.71 42.27
CA HIS A 262 9.40 3.28 41.99
C HIS A 262 10.11 2.85 40.70
N VAL A 263 10.93 3.73 40.11
CA VAL A 263 11.61 3.50 38.83
C VAL A 263 13.11 3.62 39.03
N SER A 264 13.86 2.57 38.66
CA SER A 264 15.32 2.68 38.67
C SER A 264 15.77 3.47 37.45
N ILE A 265 16.69 4.42 37.63
CA ILE A 265 17.26 5.21 36.52
C ILE A 265 18.77 4.96 36.46
N LYS A 266 19.28 4.70 35.26
CA LYS A 266 20.70 4.53 34.97
C LYS A 266 21.10 5.44 33.82
N SER A 267 22.35 5.91 33.83
CA SER A 267 22.84 6.80 32.79
C SER A 267 22.95 6.12 31.43
N THR A 268 23.25 4.81 31.40
CA THR A 268 23.44 4.03 30.16
C THR A 268 22.80 2.65 30.28
N LEU A 269 22.42 2.08 29.13
CA LEU A 269 21.89 0.72 29.07
C LEU A 269 22.89 -0.31 29.63
N SER A 270 24.19 -0.11 29.37
CA SER A 270 25.24 -0.97 29.95
C SER A 270 25.23 -0.96 31.49
N SER A 271 25.01 0.21 32.11
CA SER A 271 24.89 0.30 33.57
C SER A 271 23.64 -0.39 34.11
N ALA A 272 22.52 -0.31 33.37
CA ALA A 272 21.29 -1.04 33.70
C ALA A 272 21.48 -2.56 33.65
N ILE A 273 22.04 -3.06 32.54
CA ILE A 273 22.30 -4.50 32.36
C ILE A 273 23.24 -5.03 33.44
N LYS A 274 24.33 -4.30 33.75
CA LYS A 274 25.25 -4.69 34.84
C LYS A 274 24.56 -4.74 36.21
N SER A 275 23.65 -3.82 36.49
CA SER A 275 22.94 -3.80 37.77
C SER A 275 21.97 -4.96 37.96
N ALA A 276 21.53 -5.59 36.88
CA ALA A 276 20.67 -6.78 36.91
C ALA A 276 21.45 -8.11 36.88
N ASN A 277 22.80 -8.08 36.96
CA ASN A 277 23.66 -9.27 36.91
C ASN A 277 23.43 -10.20 35.69
N ILE A 278 22.93 -9.68 34.57
CA ILE A 278 22.71 -10.46 33.35
C ILE A 278 24.02 -10.96 32.74
N ILE A 279 25.08 -10.17 32.88
CA ILE A 279 26.43 -10.53 32.43
C ILE A 279 27.23 -10.88 33.69
N ALA A 280 27.28 -12.17 34.03
CA ALA A 280 28.38 -12.69 34.84
C ALA A 280 29.67 -12.52 34.03
N GLY A 281 30.73 -12.06 34.69
CA GLY A 281 32.03 -11.77 34.07
C GLY A 281 32.66 -12.97 33.37
#